data_AF-G2ZW14-F1
#
_entry.id   AF-G2ZW14-F1
#
_cell.length_a   1.000
_cell.length_b   1.000
_cell.length_c   1.000
_cell.angle_alpha   90.00
_cell.angle_beta   90.00
_cell.angle_gamma   90.00
#
_symmetry.space_group_name_H-M   'P 1'
#
loop_
_entity.id
_entity.type
_entity.pdbx_description
1 polymer ?
#
loop_
_entity_poly.entity_id
_entity_poly.type
_entity_poly.pdbx_seq_one_letter_code
_entity_poly.pdbx_strand_id
1 'polypeptide(L)'
;MTSPVENATHGVAETPYGAKVAFTRSRSTWATLFGEKPAEGVYGLCDWLGDTVHVGVFRGGIQTLCHECVHAALFILDGAGVDVTESNGEPLAYLTDFLFGKGRQALWAARST
;
A
#
# COMPACT_ATOMS: atom_id res chain seq x y z
N MET A 1 9.41 32.06 -4.20
CA MET A 1 8.26 31.17 -3.93
C MET A 1 8.74 29.73 -4.09
N THR A 2 9.19 29.10 -3.02
CA THR A 2 9.58 27.68 -3.02
C THR A 2 8.35 26.85 -2.70
N SER A 3 7.93 26.02 -3.65
CA SER A 3 6.81 25.10 -3.51
C SER A 3 7.16 24.01 -2.48
N PRO A 4 6.28 23.66 -1.51
CA PRO A 4 6.54 22.54 -0.62
C PRO A 4 6.20 21.24 -1.37
N VAL A 5 7.20 20.64 -2.02
CA VAL A 5 7.12 19.28 -2.58
C VAL A 5 7.82 18.31 -1.63
N GLU A 6 7.44 18.30 -0.35
CA GLU A 6 7.99 17.33 0.59
C GLU A 6 6.89 16.92 1.58
N ASN A 7 6.33 15.73 1.35
CA ASN A 7 5.92 14.75 2.36
C ASN A 7 5.27 13.56 1.65
N ALA A 8 6.04 12.85 0.83
CA ALA A 8 5.70 11.47 0.47
C ALA A 8 6.34 10.57 1.52
N THR A 9 5.66 10.41 2.66
CA THR A 9 6.20 9.65 3.80
C THR A 9 6.31 8.17 3.44
N HIS A 10 7.55 7.68 3.31
CA HIS A 10 7.88 6.26 3.31
C HIS A 10 7.92 5.76 4.76
N GLY A 11 6.78 5.31 5.28
CA GLY A 11 6.74 4.63 6.58
C GLY A 11 6.83 3.12 6.40
N VAL A 12 7.99 2.52 6.68
CA VAL A 12 8.16 1.07 6.85
C VAL A 12 8.46 0.84 8.33
N ALA A 13 7.53 0.27 9.09
CA ALA A 13 7.74 0.06 10.52
C ALA A 13 7.45 -1.36 11.01
N GLU A 14 6.67 -2.16 10.28
CA GLU A 14 6.35 -3.53 10.68
C GLU A 14 6.35 -4.44 9.45
N THR A 15 6.92 -5.63 9.57
CA THR A 15 7.08 -6.60 8.49
C THR A 15 6.11 -7.77 8.65
N PRO A 16 4.82 -7.63 8.28
CA PRO A 16 3.87 -8.73 8.35
C PRO A 16 4.38 -9.88 7.47
N TYR A 17 4.48 -11.07 8.07
CA TYR A 17 5.04 -12.26 7.42
C TYR A 17 6.42 -12.04 6.76
N GLY A 18 7.22 -11.12 7.31
CA GLY A 18 8.56 -10.80 6.81
C GLY A 18 8.62 -9.84 5.62
N ALA A 19 7.47 -9.42 5.07
CA ALA A 19 7.43 -8.47 3.95
C ALA A 19 7.45 -7.02 4.43
N LYS A 20 8.24 -6.15 3.79
CA LYS A 20 8.14 -4.69 4.02
C LYS A 20 6.96 -4.15 3.23
N VAL A 21 6.30 -3.11 3.75
CA VAL A 21 5.19 -2.45 3.05
C VAL A 21 5.39 -0.95 3.06
N ALA A 22 5.22 -0.32 1.89
CA ALA A 22 5.31 1.11 1.72
C ALA A 22 4.05 1.66 1.03
N PHE A 23 3.55 2.79 1.52
CA PHE A 23 2.36 3.45 0.96
C PHE A 23 2.74 4.75 0.25
N THR A 24 2.04 5.10 -0.83
CA THR A 24 2.21 6.39 -1.50
C THR A 24 0.91 6.90 -2.12
N ARG A 25 0.75 8.22 -2.18
CA ARG A 25 -0.28 8.88 -3.02
C ARG A 25 0.29 9.52 -4.28
N SER A 26 1.60 9.46 -4.45
CA SER A 26 2.32 10.19 -5.50
C SER A 26 2.52 9.29 -6.71
N ARG A 27 1.85 9.62 -7.81
CA ARG A 27 2.10 8.98 -9.12
C ARG A 27 3.55 9.15 -9.56
N SER A 28 4.18 10.27 -9.21
CA SER A 28 5.59 10.53 -9.52
C SER A 28 6.51 9.62 -8.72
N THR A 29 6.23 9.43 -7.42
CA THR A 29 6.97 8.47 -6.59
C THR A 29 6.83 7.06 -7.13
N TRP A 30 5.63 6.66 -7.54
CA TRP A 30 5.41 5.38 -8.20
C TRP A 30 6.23 5.26 -9.49
N ALA A 31 6.22 6.29 -10.34
CA ALA A 31 7.00 6.30 -11.58
C ALA A 31 8.50 6.18 -11.36
N THR A 32 9.04 6.79 -10.30
CA THR A 32 10.44 6.64 -9.92
C THR A 32 10.79 5.19 -9.54
N LEU A 33 9.86 4.48 -8.90
CA LEU A 33 10.07 3.11 -8.43
C LEU A 33 9.92 2.09 -9.57
N PHE A 34 8.88 2.24 -10.39
CA PHE A 34 8.47 1.22 -11.37
C PHE A 34 8.78 1.60 -12.82
N GLY A 35 9.38 2.78 -13.06
CA GLY A 35 9.76 3.25 -14.40
C GLY A 35 8.61 3.78 -15.25
N GLU A 36 7.36 3.61 -14.81
CA GLU A 36 6.18 4.12 -15.51
C GLU A 36 5.22 4.87 -14.60
N LYS A 37 4.67 5.97 -15.13
CA LYS A 37 3.64 6.74 -14.41
C LYS A 37 2.31 6.03 -14.55
N PRO A 38 1.61 5.73 -13.44
CA PRO A 38 0.28 5.14 -13.51
C PRO A 38 -0.67 6.03 -14.33
N ALA A 39 -1.44 5.43 -15.24
CA ALA A 39 -2.35 6.16 -16.12
C ALA A 39 -3.40 6.95 -15.33
N GLU A 40 -3.86 8.09 -15.85
CA GLU A 40 -4.75 9.01 -15.11
C GLU A 40 -6.06 8.38 -14.62
N GLY A 41 -6.55 7.34 -15.30
CA GLY A 41 -7.75 6.59 -14.90
C GLY A 41 -7.54 5.60 -13.73
N VAL A 42 -6.30 5.35 -13.32
CA VAL A 42 -5.95 4.36 -12.28
C VAL A 42 -6.12 4.95 -10.89
N TYR A 43 -6.86 4.28 -10.01
CA TYR A 43 -7.17 4.79 -8.66
C TYR A 43 -6.10 4.37 -7.65
N GLY A 44 -5.71 3.11 -7.68
CA GLY A 44 -4.61 2.57 -6.91
C GLY A 44 -3.88 1.50 -7.70
N LEU A 45 -2.72 1.12 -7.17
CA LEU A 45 -1.94 -0.02 -7.64
C LEU A 45 -1.27 -0.69 -6.44
N CYS A 46 -1.02 -1.98 -6.57
CA CYS A 46 -0.21 -2.74 -5.65
C CYS A 46 0.78 -3.59 -6.44
N ASP A 47 2.06 -3.53 -6.08
CA ASP A 47 3.09 -4.32 -6.74
C ASP A 47 4.30 -4.54 -5.82
N TRP A 48 5.13 -5.52 -6.16
CA TRP A 48 6.33 -5.89 -5.42
C TRP A 48 7.58 -5.32 -6.09
N LEU A 49 8.45 -4.69 -5.30
CA LEU A 49 9.77 -4.26 -5.74
C LEU A 49 10.82 -4.66 -4.70
N GLY A 50 11.72 -5.58 -5.08
CA GLY A 50 12.73 -6.10 -4.15
C GLY A 50 12.09 -6.87 -3.00
N ASP A 51 12.24 -6.38 -1.77
CA ASP A 51 11.68 -6.97 -0.54
C ASP A 51 10.46 -6.21 0.00
N THR A 52 9.94 -5.26 -0.79
CA THR A 52 8.91 -4.32 -0.36
C THR A 52 7.69 -4.40 -1.28
N VAL A 53 6.52 -4.56 -0.66
CA VAL A 53 5.21 -4.38 -1.31
C VAL A 53 4.87 -2.90 -1.29
N HIS A 54 4.65 -2.33 -2.46
CA HIS A 54 4.28 -0.93 -2.63
C HIS A 54 2.78 -0.81 -2.89
N VAL A 55 2.12 0.03 -2.11
CA VAL A 55 0.69 0.33 -2.22
C VAL A 55 0.50 1.79 -2.61
N GLY A 56 0.00 2.00 -3.82
CA GLY A 56 -0.29 3.32 -4.39
C GLY A 56 -1.77 3.65 -4.31
N VAL A 57 -2.12 4.84 -3.81
CA VAL A 57 -3.49 5.37 -3.79
C VAL A 57 -3.50 6.77 -4.41
N PHE A 58 -3.68 6.84 -5.73
CA PHE A 58 -3.52 8.07 -6.52
C PHE A 58 -4.80 8.88 -6.67
N ARG A 59 -5.96 8.20 -6.72
CA ARG A 59 -7.29 8.81 -6.75
C ARG A 59 -8.22 8.07 -5.79
N GLY A 60 -9.36 8.68 -5.49
CA GLY A 60 -10.31 8.14 -4.53
C GLY A 60 -9.89 8.39 -3.07
N GLY A 61 -10.33 7.49 -2.19
CA GLY A 61 -10.22 7.65 -0.74
C GLY A 61 -9.95 6.34 -0.02
N ILE A 62 -10.49 6.21 1.18
CA ILE A 62 -10.35 5.02 2.03
C ILE A 62 -10.76 3.71 1.33
N GLN A 63 -11.77 3.77 0.44
CA GLN A 63 -12.24 2.63 -0.35
C GLN A 63 -11.10 2.04 -1.22
N THR A 64 -10.36 2.91 -1.91
CA THR A 64 -9.23 2.52 -2.76
C THR A 64 -8.08 1.97 -1.93
N LEU A 65 -7.77 2.58 -0.78
CA LEU A 65 -6.78 2.01 0.13
C LEU A 65 -7.17 0.59 0.56
N CYS A 66 -8.42 0.37 0.97
CA CYS A 66 -8.90 -0.94 1.38
C CYS A 66 -8.73 -1.98 0.26
N HIS A 67 -9.10 -1.61 -0.98
CA HIS A 67 -8.91 -2.48 -2.15
C HIS A 67 -7.44 -2.86 -2.37
N GLU A 68 -6.52 -1.88 -2.39
CA GLU A 68 -5.10 -2.19 -2.60
C GLU A 68 -4.47 -2.94 -1.42
N CYS A 69 -4.98 -2.77 -0.19
CA CYS A 69 -4.56 -3.57 0.96
C CYS A 69 -4.94 -5.06 0.81
N VAL A 70 -6.03 -5.38 0.11
CA VAL A 70 -6.36 -6.78 -0.22
C VAL A 70 -5.31 -7.38 -1.14
N HIS A 71 -4.92 -6.67 -2.21
CA HIS A 71 -3.84 -7.12 -3.11
C HIS A 71 -2.52 -7.30 -2.39
N ALA A 72 -2.15 -6.33 -1.55
CA ALA A 72 -0.94 -6.42 -0.74
C ALA A 72 -0.97 -7.62 0.21
N ALA A 73 -2.10 -7.86 0.87
CA ALA A 73 -2.24 -9.01 1.77
C ALA A 73 -2.13 -10.34 1.00
N LEU A 74 -2.76 -10.46 -0.18
CA LEU A 74 -2.63 -11.63 -1.03
C LEU A 74 -1.19 -11.89 -1.44
N PHE A 75 -0.45 -10.87 -1.90
CA PHE A 75 0.96 -11.02 -2.23
C PHE A 75 1.80 -11.49 -1.04
N ILE A 76 1.60 -10.88 0.13
CA ILE A 76 2.39 -11.18 1.32
C ILE A 76 2.12 -12.62 1.81
N LEU A 77 0.85 -13.05 1.79
CA LEU A 77 0.46 -14.40 2.21
C LEU A 77 0.95 -15.46 1.23
N ASP A 78 0.84 -15.21 -0.09
CA ASP A 78 1.40 -16.08 -1.12
C ASP A 78 2.92 -16.24 -0.95
N GLY A 79 3.64 -15.12 -0.77
CA GLY A 79 5.07 -15.12 -0.51
C GLY A 79 5.46 -15.84 0.80
N ALA A 80 4.56 -15.90 1.77
CA ALA A 80 4.73 -16.64 3.03
C ALA A 80 4.29 -18.11 2.96
N GLY A 81 3.75 -18.56 1.83
CA GLY A 81 3.21 -19.92 1.67
C GLY A 81 1.89 -20.16 2.40
N VAL A 82 1.13 -19.10 2.71
CA VAL A 82 -0.19 -19.20 3.33
C VAL A 82 -1.27 -19.22 2.26
N ASP A 83 -1.89 -20.39 2.08
CA ASP A 83 -2.97 -20.56 1.11
C ASP A 83 -4.29 -19.96 1.63
N VAL A 84 -4.82 -18.98 0.89
CA VAL A 84 -6.07 -18.29 1.23
C VAL A 84 -7.20 -18.88 0.42
N THR A 85 -8.15 -19.48 1.13
CA THR A 85 -9.34 -20.10 0.54
C THR A 85 -10.60 -19.62 1.25
N GLU A 86 -11.77 -20.01 0.76
CA GLU A 86 -13.04 -19.69 1.41
C GLU A 86 -13.11 -20.20 2.87
N SER A 87 -12.51 -21.37 3.14
CA SER A 87 -12.45 -21.95 4.48
C SER A 87 -11.24 -21.49 5.31
N ASN A 88 -10.30 -20.77 4.70
CA ASN A 88 -9.10 -20.22 5.35
C ASN A 88 -8.91 -18.73 5.02
N GLY A 89 -9.99 -17.96 5.09
CA GLY A 89 -9.99 -16.53 4.77
C GLY A 89 -9.49 -15.62 5.89
N GLU A 90 -9.33 -16.14 7.11
CA GLU A 90 -8.96 -15.35 8.29
C GLU A 90 -7.60 -14.64 8.15
N PRO A 91 -6.52 -15.28 7.64
CA PRO A 91 -5.24 -14.60 7.46
C PRO A 91 -5.35 -13.38 6.55
N LEU A 92 -6.12 -13.47 5.46
CA LEU A 92 -6.37 -12.36 4.55
C LEU A 92 -7.14 -11.24 5.25
N ALA A 93 -8.20 -11.58 6.01
CA ALA A 93 -9.01 -10.60 6.72
C ALA A 93 -8.17 -9.80 7.73
N TYR A 94 -7.42 -10.50 8.58
CA TYR A 94 -6.59 -9.86 9.61
C TYR A 94 -5.45 -9.04 9.01
N LEU A 95 -4.78 -9.57 7.99
CA LEU A 95 -3.69 -8.83 7.34
C LEU A 95 -4.22 -7.61 6.60
N THR A 96 -5.38 -7.70 5.94
CA THR A 96 -6.02 -6.56 5.27
C THR A 96 -6.35 -5.44 6.27
N ASP A 97 -6.96 -5.77 7.41
CA ASP A 97 -7.28 -4.79 8.45
C ASP A 97 -6.02 -4.12 9.02
N PHE A 98 -4.99 -4.93 9.30
CA PHE A 98 -3.69 -4.43 9.74
C PHE A 98 -3.08 -3.45 8.73
N LEU A 99 -2.97 -3.84 7.46
CA LEU A 99 -2.40 -3.02 6.39
C LEU A 99 -3.23 -1.75 6.18
N PHE A 100 -4.55 -1.86 6.24
CA PHE A 100 -5.45 -0.71 6.13
C PHE A 100 -5.20 0.29 7.26
N GLY A 101 -5.06 -0.18 8.51
CA GLY A 101 -4.71 0.65 9.66
C GLY A 101 -3.41 1.41 9.46
N LYS A 102 -2.36 0.71 8.99
CA LYS A 102 -1.04 1.30 8.70
C LYS A 102 -1.08 2.29 7.54
N GLY A 103 -1.73 1.92 6.43
CA GLY A 103 -1.88 2.77 5.26
C GLY A 103 -2.67 4.03 5.57
N ARG A 104 -3.74 3.93 6.40
CA ARG A 104 -4.52 5.08 6.83
C ARG A 104 -3.67 6.05 7.66
N GLN A 105 -2.85 5.54 8.58
CA GLN A 105 -1.92 6.37 9.34
C GLN A 105 -0.88 7.03 8.40
N ALA A 106 -0.22 6.25 7.55
CA ALA A 106 0.82 6.74 6.66
C ALA A 106 0.32 7.83 5.69
N LEU A 107 -0.88 7.67 5.14
CA LEU A 107 -1.39 8.53 4.07
C LEU A 107 -2.31 9.67 4.55
N TRP A 108 -2.85 9.60 5.78
CA TRP A 108 -3.83 10.58 6.28
C TRP A 108 -3.55 11.14 7.69
N ALA A 109 -2.48 10.75 8.39
CA ALA A 109 -2.17 11.29 9.73
C ALA A 109 -1.87 12.81 9.75
N ALA A 110 -1.70 13.48 8.61
CA ALA A 110 -1.38 14.90 8.52
C ALA A 110 -2.60 15.86 8.45
N ARG A 111 -3.80 15.43 8.84
CA ARG A 111 -5.03 16.26 8.76
C ARG A 111 -5.59 16.75 10.11
N SER A 112 -4.84 16.60 11.21
CA SER A 112 -5.31 16.94 12.57
C SER A 112 -4.41 17.95 13.30
N THR A 113 -3.65 18.77 12.58
CA THR A 113 -2.92 19.92 13.14
C THR A 113 -3.20 21.18 12.34
#